data_AF-A0A9X4QTH9-F1
#
_entry.id   AF-A0A9X4QTH9-F1
#
_cell.length_a   1.000
_cell.length_b   1.000
_cell.length_c   1.000
_cell.angle_alpha   90.00
_cell.angle_beta   90.00
_cell.angle_gamma   90.00
#
_symmetry.space_group_name_H-M   'P 1'
#
loop_
_entity.id
_entity.type
_entity.pdbx_description
1 polymer ?
#
loop_
_entity_poly.entity_id
_entity_poly.type
_entity_poly.pdbx_seq_one_letter_code
_entity_poly.pdbx_strand_id
1 'polypeptide(L)'
;MNVKSVQPVSGYFKTMQPYKDARAAMDQSRVTAIRGTLMLGKKLRTDEMDYLQRHDPSLHQQAMSLSMERQAYEDALQHSRSKADANYYNTFKLMQIAGQLKHGGSEELLMRANAIRDAHREFVGSSKYASLG
;
A
#
# COMPACT_ATOMS: atom_id res chain seq x y z
N MET A 1 6.46 28.28 56.81
CA MET A 1 7.03 27.67 55.59
C MET A 1 5.87 27.30 54.67
N ASN A 2 5.80 27.89 53.47
CA ASN A 2 4.73 27.63 52.51
C ASN A 2 5.24 26.64 51.46
N VAL A 3 4.97 25.35 51.65
CA VAL A 3 5.31 24.31 50.67
C VAL A 3 4.29 24.38 49.54
N LYS A 4 4.70 24.95 48.41
CA LYS A 4 3.92 24.98 47.17
C LYS A 4 3.52 23.54 46.82
N SER A 5 2.21 23.30 46.76
CA SER A 5 1.63 22.01 46.38
C SER A 5 2.11 21.63 44.98
N VAL A 6 2.96 20.62 44.90
CA VAL A 6 3.35 20.02 43.63
C VAL A 6 2.13 19.24 43.14
N GLN A 7 1.57 19.62 41.99
CA GLN A 7 0.41 18.92 41.43
C GLN A 7 0.72 17.43 41.27
N PRO A 8 -0.19 16.53 41.65
CA PRO A 8 0.03 15.10 41.54
C PRO A 8 0.23 14.72 40.07
N VAL A 9 1.22 13.89 39.79
CA VAL A 9 1.63 13.45 38.45
C VAL A 9 0.44 12.94 37.60
N SER A 10 -0.59 12.37 38.25
CA SER A 10 -1.87 11.97 37.63
C SER A 10 -2.60 13.11 36.90
N GLY A 11 -2.59 14.33 37.46
CA GLY A 11 -3.19 15.50 36.83
C GLY A 11 -2.46 15.92 35.56
N TYR A 12 -1.14 15.77 35.53
CA TYR A 12 -0.30 16.05 34.36
C TYR A 12 -0.53 15.05 33.21
N PHE A 13 -0.76 13.77 33.54
CA PHE A 13 -1.14 12.79 32.51
C PHE A 13 -2.52 13.06 31.91
N LYS A 14 -3.49 13.50 32.74
CA LYS A 14 -4.84 13.83 32.28
C LYS A 14 -4.87 15.05 31.36
N THR A 15 -4.03 16.06 31.58
CA THR A 15 -3.92 17.22 30.68
C THR A 15 -3.21 16.91 29.36
N MET A 16 -2.33 15.89 29.34
CA MET A 16 -1.63 15.42 28.15
C MET A 16 -2.45 14.45 27.28
N GLN A 17 -3.56 13.90 27.80
CA GLN A 17 -4.38 12.91 27.10
C GLN A 17 -4.95 13.42 25.75
N PRO A 18 -5.54 14.63 25.66
CA PRO A 18 -6.08 15.13 24.39
C PRO A 18 -5.03 15.26 23.28
N TYR A 19 -3.78 15.58 23.63
CA TYR A 19 -2.67 15.66 22.67
C TYR A 19 -2.29 14.27 22.12
N LYS A 20 -2.28 13.25 22.98
CA LYS A 20 -2.04 11.86 22.56
C LYS A 20 -3.15 11.36 21.65
N ASP A 21 -4.41 11.66 21.99
CA ASP A 21 -5.57 11.25 21.21
C ASP A 21 -5.60 11.94 19.83
N ALA A 22 -5.30 13.25 19.79
CA ALA A 22 -5.18 13.99 18.53
C ALA A 22 -4.06 13.42 17.64
N ARG A 23 -2.91 13.08 18.22
CA ARG A 23 -1.80 12.46 17.48
C ARG A 23 -2.18 11.08 16.95
N ALA A 24 -2.84 10.24 17.75
CA ALA A 24 -3.33 8.94 17.30
C ALA A 24 -4.35 9.07 16.15
N ALA A 25 -5.23 10.08 16.20
CA ALA A 25 -6.19 10.36 15.13
C ALA A 25 -5.50 10.81 13.83
N MET A 26 -4.49 11.69 13.93
CA MET A 26 -3.65 12.06 12.79
C MET A 26 -2.92 10.85 12.22
N ASP A 27 -2.40 9.99 13.09
CA ASP A 27 -1.64 8.82 12.68
C ASP A 27 -2.54 7.85 11.89
N GLN A 28 -3.75 7.60 12.40
CA GLN A 28 -4.76 6.77 11.75
C GLN A 28 -5.20 7.36 10.39
N SER A 29 -5.40 8.69 10.31
CA SER A 29 -5.77 9.37 9.06
C SER A 29 -4.72 9.13 7.96
N ARG A 30 -3.43 9.18 8.31
CA ARG A 30 -2.35 8.92 7.36
C ARG A 30 -2.27 7.46 6.94
N VAL A 31 -2.45 6.50 7.86
CA VAL A 31 -2.55 5.06 7.50
C VAL A 31 -3.70 4.82 6.53
N THR A 32 -4.87 5.44 6.75
CA THR A 32 -6.02 5.34 5.84
C THR A 32 -5.72 5.91 4.46
N ALA A 33 -5.02 7.05 4.36
CA ALA A 33 -4.61 7.61 3.07
C ALA A 33 -3.65 6.67 2.30
N ILE A 34 -2.70 6.06 3.01
CA ILE A 34 -1.77 5.08 2.43
C ILE A 34 -2.53 3.83 1.95
N ARG A 35 -3.47 3.33 2.75
CA ARG A 35 -4.35 2.22 2.36
C ARG A 35 -5.16 2.56 1.11
N GLY A 36 -5.67 3.78 1.01
CA GLY A 36 -6.33 4.29 -0.19
C GLY A 36 -5.42 4.26 -1.43
N THR A 37 -4.14 4.60 -1.27
CA THR A 37 -3.15 4.52 -2.36
C THR A 37 -2.92 3.07 -2.82
N LEU A 38 -2.82 2.13 -1.89
CA LEU A 38 -2.72 0.69 -2.18
C LEU A 38 -3.99 0.16 -2.87
N MET A 39 -5.18 0.62 -2.44
CA MET A 39 -6.45 0.27 -3.07
C MET A 39 -6.55 0.77 -4.51
N LEU A 40 -5.90 1.89 -4.85
CA LEU A 40 -5.77 2.36 -6.22
C LEU A 40 -4.72 1.57 -7.04
N GLY A 41 -3.98 0.65 -6.41
CA GLY A 41 -2.93 -0.14 -7.03
C GLY A 41 -1.60 0.61 -7.20
N LYS A 42 -1.46 1.82 -6.66
CA LYS A 42 -0.29 2.67 -6.88
C LYS A 42 0.88 2.26 -6.00
N LYS A 43 2.10 2.52 -6.48
CA LYS A 43 3.34 2.40 -5.68
C LYS A 43 3.30 3.40 -4.53
N LEU A 44 3.63 2.94 -3.33
CA LEU A 44 3.86 3.83 -2.20
C LEU A 44 5.20 4.54 -2.38
N ARG A 45 5.27 5.78 -1.91
CA ARG A 45 6.53 6.49 -1.78
C ARG A 45 7.34 5.92 -0.61
N THR A 46 8.65 6.16 -0.61
CA THR A 46 9.54 5.73 0.47
C THR A 46 9.08 6.25 1.84
N ASP A 47 8.63 7.51 1.92
CA ASP A 47 8.12 8.08 3.17
C ASP A 47 6.83 7.42 3.67
N GLU A 48 6.00 6.92 2.75
CA GLU A 48 4.78 6.19 3.09
C GLU A 48 5.09 4.78 3.57
N MET A 49 6.08 4.11 2.96
CA MET A 49 6.54 2.80 3.40
C MET A 49 7.17 2.87 4.80
N ASP A 50 8.09 3.81 5.02
CA ASP A 50 8.73 4.04 6.32
C ASP A 50 7.70 4.39 7.40
N TYR A 51 6.64 5.10 7.01
CA TYR A 51 5.54 5.43 7.91
C TYR A 51 4.73 4.19 8.31
N LEU A 52 4.38 3.32 7.36
CA LEU A 52 3.69 2.06 7.69
C LEU A 52 4.53 1.19 8.62
N GLN A 53 5.86 1.12 8.42
CA GLN A 53 6.74 0.33 9.29
C GLN A 53 6.60 0.69 10.78
N ARG A 54 6.31 1.97 11.08
CA ARG A 54 6.20 2.48 12.45
C ARG A 54 4.77 2.45 13.00
N HIS A 55 3.77 2.65 12.15
CA HIS A 55 2.38 2.90 12.57
C HIS A 55 1.42 1.75 12.25
N ASP A 56 1.69 0.94 11.24
CA ASP A 56 0.91 -0.26 10.88
C ASP A 56 1.83 -1.33 10.25
N PRO A 57 2.56 -2.11 11.07
CA PRO A 57 3.51 -3.12 10.57
C PRO A 57 2.86 -4.21 9.73
N SER A 58 1.58 -4.51 9.96
CA SER A 58 0.85 -5.50 9.16
C SER A 58 0.62 -4.99 7.74
N LEU A 59 0.12 -3.75 7.63
CA LEU A 59 -0.08 -3.12 6.32
C LEU A 59 1.25 -2.88 5.61
N HIS A 60 2.35 -2.61 6.33
CA HIS A 60 3.69 -2.54 5.77
C HIS A 60 4.11 -3.85 5.09
N GLN A 61 3.95 -5.00 5.77
CA GLN A 61 4.28 -6.31 5.19
C GLN A 61 3.46 -6.62 3.93
N GLN A 62 2.18 -6.26 3.97
CA GLN A 62 1.30 -6.37 2.81
C GLN A 62 1.78 -5.46 1.66
N ALA A 63 2.09 -4.20 1.93
CA ALA A 63 2.59 -3.25 0.94
C ALA A 63 3.92 -3.70 0.33
N MET A 64 4.82 -4.28 1.12
CA MET A 64 6.07 -4.87 0.65
C MET A 64 5.81 -6.04 -0.31
N SER A 65 4.89 -6.94 0.05
CA SER A 65 4.52 -8.09 -0.78
C SER A 65 3.90 -7.65 -2.10
N LEU A 66 3.01 -6.65 -2.08
CA LEU A 66 2.44 -6.03 -3.27
C LEU A 66 3.52 -5.39 -4.15
N SER A 67 4.48 -4.69 -3.56
CA SER A 67 5.58 -4.05 -4.28
C SER A 67 6.47 -5.07 -4.98
N MET A 68 6.83 -6.16 -4.30
CA MET A 68 7.66 -7.24 -4.87
C MET A 68 6.94 -7.92 -6.04
N GLU A 69 5.66 -8.26 -5.88
CA GLU A 69 4.91 -8.90 -6.96
C GLU A 69 4.71 -7.96 -8.16
N ARG A 70 4.38 -6.69 -7.90
CA ARG A 70 4.27 -5.69 -8.96
C ARG A 70 5.59 -5.57 -9.73
N GLN A 71 6.72 -5.52 -9.03
CA GLN A 71 8.04 -5.45 -9.68
C GLN A 71 8.29 -6.68 -10.56
N ALA A 72 8.03 -7.89 -10.06
CA ALA A 72 8.19 -9.12 -10.85
C ALA A 72 7.29 -9.13 -12.11
N TYR A 73 6.08 -8.56 -12.00
CA TYR A 73 5.20 -8.39 -13.14
C TYR A 73 5.70 -7.35 -14.15
N GLU A 74 6.18 -6.19 -13.68
CA GLU A 74 6.80 -5.16 -14.52
C GLU A 74 8.02 -5.73 -15.27
N ASP A 75 8.86 -6.50 -14.59
CA ASP A 75 10.01 -7.16 -15.19
C ASP A 75 9.56 -8.13 -16.30
N ALA A 76 8.50 -8.91 -16.08
CA ALA A 76 7.93 -9.78 -17.12
C ALA A 76 7.41 -8.99 -18.33
N LEU A 77 6.78 -7.83 -18.11
CA LEU A 77 6.32 -6.96 -19.19
C LEU A 77 7.49 -6.40 -20.02
N GLN A 78 8.62 -6.05 -19.40
CA GLN A 78 9.80 -5.58 -20.14
C GLN A 78 10.35 -6.64 -21.12
N HIS A 79 10.16 -7.92 -20.81
CA HIS A 79 10.58 -9.04 -21.64
C HIS A 79 9.52 -9.47 -22.68
N SER A 80 8.34 -8.85 -22.68
CA SER A 80 7.29 -9.17 -23.65
C SER A 80 7.74 -8.90 -25.08
N ARG A 81 7.44 -9.84 -25.99
CA ARG A 81 7.87 -9.78 -27.40
C ARG A 81 6.84 -9.15 -28.33
N SER A 82 5.58 -9.08 -27.91
CA SER A 82 4.48 -8.49 -28.67
C SER A 82 3.44 -7.90 -27.73
N LYS A 83 2.52 -7.09 -28.28
CA LYS A 83 1.37 -6.58 -27.52
C LYS A 83 0.46 -7.70 -27.03
N ALA A 84 0.33 -8.76 -27.83
CA ALA A 84 -0.45 -9.95 -27.46
C ALA A 84 0.16 -10.70 -26.28
N ASP A 85 1.49 -10.81 -26.24
CA ASP A 85 2.24 -11.44 -25.14
C ASP A 85 2.04 -10.67 -23.81
N ALA A 86 2.17 -9.34 -23.85
CA ALA A 86 1.89 -8.50 -22.69
C ALA A 86 0.43 -8.64 -22.19
N ASN A 87 -0.54 -8.69 -23.10
CA ASN A 87 -1.95 -8.89 -22.76
C ASN A 87 -2.23 -10.29 -22.21
N TYR A 88 -1.54 -11.31 -22.70
CA TYR A 88 -1.59 -12.66 -22.17
C TYR A 88 -1.09 -12.69 -20.72
N TYR A 89 0.07 -12.07 -20.43
CA TYR A 89 0.58 -11.96 -19.06
C TYR A 89 -0.40 -11.28 -18.11
N ASN A 90 -1.01 -10.18 -18.53
CA ASN A 90 -2.04 -9.49 -17.74
C ASN A 90 -3.22 -10.42 -17.43
N THR A 91 -3.76 -11.07 -18.47
CA THR A 91 -4.92 -11.98 -18.32
C THR A 91 -4.59 -13.15 -17.41
N PHE A 92 -3.43 -13.79 -17.61
CA PHE A 92 -2.96 -14.90 -16.80
C PHE A 92 -2.79 -14.50 -15.33
N LYS A 93 -2.13 -13.37 -15.06
CA LYS A 93 -1.90 -12.90 -13.70
C LYS A 93 -3.21 -12.54 -12.99
N LEU A 94 -4.13 -11.86 -13.67
CA LEU A 94 -5.43 -11.53 -13.09
C LEU A 94 -6.28 -12.79 -12.83
N MET A 95 -6.22 -13.79 -13.70
CA MET A 95 -6.89 -15.07 -13.48
C MET A 95 -6.29 -15.83 -12.29
N GLN A 96 -4.97 -15.77 -12.11
CA GLN A 96 -4.29 -16.34 -10.94
C GLN A 96 -4.82 -15.70 -9.64
N ILE A 97 -4.92 -14.36 -9.60
CA ILE A 97 -5.45 -13.63 -8.44
C ILE A 97 -6.93 -13.96 -8.22
N ALA A 98 -7.73 -13.99 -9.29
CA ALA A 98 -9.16 -14.31 -9.22
C ALA A 98 -9.41 -15.75 -8.74
N GLY A 99 -8.53 -16.69 -9.07
CA GLY A 99 -8.58 -18.06 -8.56
C GLY A 99 -8.52 -18.12 -7.03
N GLN A 100 -7.83 -17.16 -6.39
CA GLN A 100 -7.71 -17.08 -4.93
C GLN A 100 -8.94 -16.45 -4.27
N LEU A 101 -9.74 -15.67 -5.00
CA LEU A 101 -11.01 -15.10 -4.51
C LEU A 101 -12.06 -16.18 -4.19
N LYS A 102 -11.91 -17.39 -4.75
CA LYS A 102 -12.79 -18.53 -4.45
C LYS A 102 -12.78 -18.96 -2.98
N HIS A 103 -11.83 -18.46 -2.19
CA HIS A 103 -11.71 -18.69 -0.75
C HIS A 103 -12.17 -17.48 0.11
N GLY A 104 -12.78 -16.47 -0.51
CA GLY A 104 -13.22 -15.22 0.13
C GLY A 104 -12.55 -13.99 -0.49
N GLY A 105 -13.31 -12.92 -0.70
CA GLY A 105 -12.78 -11.66 -1.23
C GLY A 105 -12.15 -10.81 -0.12
N SER A 106 -10.83 -10.77 -0.06
CA SER A 106 -10.10 -9.88 0.87
C SER A 106 -9.75 -8.55 0.21
N GLU A 107 -9.64 -7.50 1.03
CA GLU A 107 -9.08 -6.20 0.63
C GLU A 107 -7.70 -6.36 -0.03
N GLU A 108 -6.89 -7.29 0.47
CA GLU A 108 -5.58 -7.63 -0.09
C GLU A 108 -5.65 -8.10 -1.54
N LEU A 109 -6.58 -9.00 -1.89
CA LEU A 109 -6.71 -9.48 -3.26
C LEU A 109 -7.15 -8.37 -4.22
N LEU A 110 -7.96 -7.41 -3.73
CA LEU A 110 -8.32 -6.23 -4.51
C LEU A 110 -7.12 -5.30 -4.75
N MET A 111 -6.33 -4.99 -3.70
CA MET A 111 -5.10 -4.21 -3.84
C MET A 111 -4.14 -4.86 -4.84
N ARG A 112 -3.99 -6.18 -4.74
CA ARG A 112 -3.14 -6.99 -5.61
C ARG A 112 -3.58 -6.94 -7.07
N ALA A 113 -4.87 -7.15 -7.35
CA ALA A 113 -5.42 -7.02 -8.70
C ALA A 113 -5.25 -5.61 -9.25
N ASN A 114 -5.47 -4.57 -8.43
CA ASN A 114 -5.32 -3.18 -8.85
C ASN A 114 -3.85 -2.82 -9.10
N ALA A 115 -2.90 -3.35 -8.32
CA ALA A 115 -1.47 -3.14 -8.55
C ALA A 115 -1.01 -3.70 -9.90
N ILE A 116 -1.48 -4.88 -10.28
CA ILE A 116 -1.18 -5.48 -11.60
C ILE A 116 -1.83 -4.67 -12.73
N ARG A 117 -3.10 -4.28 -12.57
CA ARG A 117 -3.83 -3.46 -13.57
C ARG A 117 -3.15 -2.12 -13.81
N ASP A 118 -2.73 -1.46 -12.74
CA ASP A 118 -2.06 -0.17 -12.80
C ASP A 118 -0.67 -0.28 -13.47
N ALA A 119 0.12 -1.30 -13.11
CA ALA A 119 1.39 -1.58 -13.78
C ALA A 119 1.22 -1.88 -15.27
N HIS A 120 0.22 -2.68 -15.65
CA HIS A 120 -0.07 -2.97 -17.05
C HIS A 120 -0.48 -1.70 -17.81
N ARG A 121 -1.30 -0.84 -17.20
CA ARG A 121 -1.70 0.45 -17.77
C ARG A 121 -0.48 1.34 -18.02
N GLU A 122 0.43 1.46 -17.04
CA GLU A 122 1.67 2.21 -17.19
C GLU A 122 2.53 1.66 -18.33
N PHE A 123 2.67 0.33 -18.40
CA PHE A 123 3.41 -0.32 -19.48
C PHE A 123 2.79 -0.08 -20.85
N VAL A 124 1.47 -0.19 -20.99
CA VAL A 124 0.76 0.10 -22.25
C VAL A 124 0.98 1.55 -22.71
N GLY A 125 1.12 2.48 -21.76
CA GLY A 125 1.47 3.88 -22.05
C GLY A 125 2.95 4.14 -22.34
N SER A 126 3.82 3.13 -22.26
CA SER A 126 5.28 3.29 -22.41
C SER A 126 5.74 3.23 -23.87
N SER A 127 6.90 3.84 -24.14
CA SER A 127 7.58 3.73 -25.44
C SER A 127 7.96 2.30 -25.79
N LYS A 128 8.31 1.48 -24.79
CA LYS A 128 8.59 0.06 -24.95
C LYS A 128 7.38 -0.66 -25.54
N TYR A 129 6.19 -0.50 -24.98
CA TYR A 129 4.98 -1.12 -25.51
C TYR A 129 4.62 -0.61 -26.92
N ALA A 130 4.81 0.69 -27.17
CA ALA A 130 4.60 1.26 -28.50
C ALA A 130 5.50 0.62 -29.58
N SER A 131 6.72 0.20 -29.20
CA SER A 131 7.66 -0.48 -30.08
C SER A 131 7.35 -1.96 -30.33
N LEU A 132 6.42 -2.57 -29.57
CA LEU A 132 6.04 -3.96 -29.76
C LEU A 132 5.16 -4.14 -31.01
N GLY A 133 5.40 -5.23 -31.72
CA GLY A 133 4.56 -5.73 -32.82
C GLY A 133 3.15 -6.11 -32.36
#